data_AF-A0A370KHX8-F1
#
_entry.id   AF-A0A370KHX8-F1
#
_cell.length_a   1.000
_cell.length_b   1.000
_cell.length_c   1.000
_cell.angle_alpha   90.00
_cell.angle_beta   90.00
_cell.angle_gamma   90.00
#
_symmetry.space_group_name_H-M   'P 1'
#
loop_
_entity.id
_entity.type
_entity.pdbx_description
1 polymer ?
#
loop_
_entity_poly.entity_id
_entity_poly.type
_entity_poly.pdbx_seq_one_letter_code
_entity_poly.pdbx_strand_id
1 'polypeptide(L)' 'MTRYFFHTGDGDQFIEDSEGAEMSDLATAREEAIKAAREMLAEKVLAGERIDGQVFEIVAGTGRLVETILSNLS' A
#
# COMPACT_ATOMS: atom_id res chain seq x y z
N MET A 1 19.97 1.94 3.23
CA MET A 1 18.66 1.93 2.55
C MET A 1 18.15 0.50 2.58
N THR A 2 16.83 0.33 2.72
CA THR A 2 16.16 -0.96 2.83
C THR A 2 15.10 -1.03 1.75
N ARG A 3 15.01 -2.15 1.03
CA ARG A 3 13.94 -2.35 0.05
C ARG A 3 12.63 -2.66 0.77
N TYR A 4 11.55 -2.04 0.33
CA TYR A 4 10.19 -2.30 0.77
C TYR A 4 9.31 -2.53 -0.46
N PHE A 5 8.34 -3.42 -0.33
CA PHE A 5 7.34 -3.73 -1.35
C PHE A 5 5.97 -3.27 -0.85
N PHE A 6 5.15 -2.72 -1.77
CA PHE A 6 3.87 -2.10 -1.47
C PHE A 6 2.74 -2.87 -2.15
N HIS A 7 2.24 -3.93 -1.50
CA HIS A 7 1.18 -4.75 -2.07
C HIS A 7 -0.19 -4.11 -1.80
N THR A 8 -1.15 -4.34 -2.69
CA THR A 8 -2.51 -3.79 -2.55
C THR A 8 -3.56 -4.88 -2.72
N GLY A 9 -4.71 -4.72 -2.07
CA GLY A 9 -5.84 -5.60 -2.29
C GLY A 9 -7.17 -4.90 -2.01
N ASP A 10 -8.25 -5.49 -2.51
CA ASP A 10 -9.63 -4.96 -2.38
C ASP A 10 -10.65 -6.01 -1.95
N GLY A 11 -10.19 -7.15 -1.41
CA GLY A 11 -11.02 -8.27 -0.98
C GLY A 11 -11.34 -9.27 -2.09
N ASP A 12 -11.32 -8.84 -3.36
CA ASP A 12 -11.47 -9.70 -4.53
C ASP A 12 -10.12 -10.03 -5.17
N GLN A 13 -9.21 -9.06 -5.20
CA GLN A 13 -7.88 -9.19 -5.79
C GLN A 13 -6.80 -8.74 -4.82
N PHE A 14 -5.61 -9.35 -4.97
CA PHE A 14 -4.39 -8.98 -4.29
C PHE A 14 -3.27 -8.87 -5.32
N ILE A 15 -2.59 -7.74 -5.34
CA ILE A 15 -1.56 -7.38 -6.32
C ILE A 15 -0.25 -7.18 -5.56
N GLU A 16 0.70 -8.06 -5.84
CA GLU A 16 2.06 -7.96 -5.31
C GLU A 16 2.89 -6.98 -6.14
N ASP A 17 3.37 -5.93 -5.50
CA ASP A 17 4.53 -5.16 -5.96
C ASP A 17 5.80 -6.03 -5.90
N SER A 18 6.32 -6.41 -7.07
CA SER A 18 7.54 -7.20 -7.22
C SER A 18 8.81 -6.35 -7.40
N GLU A 19 8.66 -5.06 -7.67
CA GLU A 19 9.79 -4.15 -7.87
C GLU A 19 10.23 -3.59 -6.51
N GLY A 20 9.28 -3.05 -5.75
CA GLY A 20 9.55 -2.35 -4.50
C GLY A 20 10.37 -1.08 -4.69
N ALA A 21 10.59 -0.36 -3.60
CA ALA A 21 11.44 0.83 -3.58
C ALA A 21 12.41 0.83 -2.39
N GLU A 22 13.54 1.49 -2.56
CA GLU A 22 14.54 1.67 -1.50
C GLU A 22 14.21 2.89 -0.65
N MET A 23 13.96 2.65 0.63
CA MET A 23 13.67 3.70 1.61
C MET A 23 14.77 3.80 2.66
N SER A 24 14.88 4.97 3.29
CA SER A 24 15.77 5.19 4.43
C SER A 24 15.37 4.36 5.64
N ASP A 25 14.06 4.34 5.94
CA ASP A 25 13.47 3.65 7.08
C ASP A 25 11.99 3.32 6.84
N LEU A 26 11.36 2.68 7.84
CA LEU A 26 9.95 2.30 7.79
C LEU A 26 9.01 3.52 7.82
N ALA A 27 9.39 4.62 8.47
CA ALA A 27 8.55 5.81 8.54
C ALA A 27 8.41 6.45 7.15
N THR A 28 9.52 6.57 6.41
CA THR A 28 9.50 7.02 5.00
C THR A 28 8.71 6.05 4.12
N ALA A 29 8.89 4.73 4.28
CA ALA A 29 8.10 3.75 3.54
C ALA A 29 6.60 3.88 3.82
N ARG A 30 6.21 4.13 5.07
CA ARG A 30 4.82 4.35 5.47
C ARG A 30 4.23 5.61 4.83
N GLU A 31 4.95 6.72 4.83
CA GLU A 31 4.48 7.96 4.20
C GLU A 31 4.21 7.78 2.71
N GLU A 32 5.11 7.10 1.99
CA GLU A 32 4.93 6.77 0.58
C GLU A 32 3.76 5.81 0.35
N ALA A 33 3.59 4.77 1.18
CA ALA A 33 2.46 3.85 1.11
C ALA A 33 1.12 4.58 1.30
N ILE A 34 1.03 5.49 2.29
CA ILE A 34 -0.17 6.29 2.54
C ILE A 34 -0.46 7.22 1.36
N LYS A 35 0.56 7.84 0.78
CA LYS A 35 0.41 8.72 -0.37
C LYS A 35 -0.11 7.95 -1.58
N ALA A 36 0.52 6.83 -1.93
CA ALA A 36 0.08 5.98 -3.04
C ALA A 36 -1.35 5.44 -2.81
N ALA A 37 -1.66 5.04 -1.58
CA ALA A 37 -3.01 4.62 -1.22
C ALA A 37 -4.05 5.72 -1.46
N ARG A 38 -3.76 6.96 -1.05
CA ARG A 38 -4.66 8.10 -1.26
C ARG A 38 -4.84 8.42 -2.74
N GLU A 39 -3.77 8.35 -3.53
CA GLU A 39 -3.83 8.58 -4.98
C GLU A 39 -4.73 7.51 -5.65
N MET A 40 -4.50 6.23 -5.38
CA MET A 40 -5.31 5.12 -5.90
C MET A 40 -6.79 5.23 -5.48
N LEU A 41 -7.06 5.55 -4.21
CA LEU A 41 -8.43 5.72 -3.72
C LEU A 41 -9.11 6.92 -4.36
N ALA A 42 -8.40 8.04 -4.57
CA ALA A 42 -8.95 9.20 -5.26
C ALA A 42 -9.34 8.88 -6.71
N GLU A 43 -8.51 8.11 -7.43
CA GLU A 43 -8.85 7.63 -8.78
C GLU A 43 -10.11 6.76 -8.78
N LYS A 44 -10.23 5.83 -7.83
CA LYS A 44 -11.44 5.01 -7.66
C LYS A 44 -12.69 5.86 -7.39
N VAL A 45 -12.58 6.86 -6.51
CA VAL A 45 -13.70 7.82 -6.28
C VAL A 45 -14.09 8.52 -7.57
N LEU A 46 -13.12 9.05 -8.32
CA LEU A 46 -13.39 9.77 -9.56
C LEU A 46 -14.02 8.88 -10.64
N ALA A 47 -13.64 7.61 -10.69
CA ALA A 47 -14.20 6.61 -11.59
C ALA A 47 -15.60 6.10 -11.16
N GLY A 48 -16.06 6.44 -9.95
CA GLY A 48 -17.29 5.90 -9.37
C GLY A 48 -17.18 4.42 -8.96
N GLU A 49 -15.95 3.94 -8.74
CA GLU A 49 -15.69 2.57 -8.28
C GLU A 49 -15.99 2.43 -6.78
N ARG A 50 -16.35 1.21 -6.37
CA ARG A 50 -16.57 0.90 -4.96
C ARG A 50 -15.23 0.92 -4.21
N ILE A 51 -15.23 1.62 -3.08
CA ILE A 51 -14.16 1.56 -2.07
C ILE A 51 -14.72 0.80 -0.89
N ASP A 52 -14.39 -0.47 -0.82
CA ASP A 52 -14.73 -1.36 0.27
C ASP A 52 -13.61 -2.38 0.46
N GLY A 53 -13.12 -2.54 1.69
CA GLY A 53 -12.09 -3.52 2.01
C GLY A 53 -10.69 -3.28 1.44
N GLN A 54 -10.33 -2.06 1.01
CA GLN A 54 -8.98 -1.81 0.48
C GLN A 54 -7.91 -1.93 1.56
N VAL A 55 -6.88 -2.69 1.23
CA VAL A 55 -5.72 -2.99 2.07
C VAL A 55 -4.46 -2.60 1.32
N PHE A 56 -3.51 -2.01 2.03
CA PHE A 56 -2.17 -1.71 1.53
C PHE A 56 -1.17 -2.32 2.49
N GLU A 57 -0.33 -3.23 2.02
CA GLU A 57 0.67 -3.92 2.80
C GLU A 57 2.06 -3.40 2.50
N ILE A 58 2.83 -3.17 3.55
CA ILE A 58 4.26 -2.86 3.46
C ILE A 58 5.01 -4.12 3.87
N VAL A 59 5.83 -4.64 2.95
CA VAL A 59 6.66 -5.83 3.16
C VAL A 59 8.12 -5.43 3.08
N ALA A 60 8.92 -5.80 4.08
CA ALA A 60 10.36 -5.55 4.06
C ALA A 60 11.06 -6.44 3.02
N GLY A 61 12.25 -6.06 2.57
CA GLY A 61 13.07 -6.82 1.60
C GLY A 61 13.39 -8.26 1.99
N THR A 62 13.16 -8.63 3.25
CA THR A 62 13.26 -10.01 3.76
C THR A 62 12.01 -10.86 3.51
N GLY A 63 10.95 -10.29 2.90
CA GLY A 63 9.64 -10.91 2.75
C GLY A 63 8.74 -10.81 3.99
N ARG A 64 9.17 -10.08 5.03
CA ARG A 64 8.38 -9.93 6.27
C ARG A 64 7.37 -8.80 6.10
N LEU A 65 6.07 -9.10 6.27
CA LEU A 65 5.04 -8.09 6.47
C LEU A 65 5.39 -7.22 7.68
N VAL A 66 5.54 -5.91 7.46
CA VAL A 66 5.89 -4.96 8.53
C VAL A 66 4.71 -4.11 8.94
N GLU A 67 3.79 -3.80 8.01
CA GLU A 67 2.61 -3.02 8.31
C GLU A 67 1.48 -3.29 7.31
N THR A 68 0.23 -3.18 7.79
CA THR A 68 -0.99 -3.19 6.98
C THR A 68 -1.76 -1.90 7.23
N ILE A 69 -2.11 -1.18 6.17
CA ILE A 69 -2.86 0.07 6.17
C ILE A 69 -4.23 -0.21 5.57
N LEU A 70 -5.30 0.13 6.30
CA LEU A 70 -6.68 -0.06 5.85
C LEU A 70 -7.26 1.27 5.35
N SER A 71 -8.12 1.22 4.32
CA SER A 71 -8.77 2.41 3.75
C SER A 71 -9.76 3.12 4.68
N ASN A 72 -10.09 2.52 5.83
CA ASN A 72 -11.00 3.05 6.84
C ASN A 72 -10.30 3.81 7.99
N LEU A 73 -9.06 4.26 7.77
CA LEU A 73 -8.35 5.12 8.73
C LEU A 73 -9.02 6.51 8.81
N SER A 74 -9.92 6.63 9.80
CA SER A 74 -10.51 7.88 10.33
C SER A 74 -9.49 8.71 11.09
#